data_AF-A0A1Q7WHD1-F1
#
_entry.id   AF-A0A1Q7WHD1-F1
#
_cell.length_a   1.000
_cell.length_b   1.000
_cell.length_c   1.000
_cell.angle_alpha   90.00
_cell.angle_beta   90.00
_cell.angle_gamma   90.00
#
_symmetry.space_group_name_H-M   'P 1'
#
loop_
_entity.id
_entity.type
_entity.pdbx_description
1 polymer ?
#
loop_
_entity_poly.entity_id
_entity_poly.type
_entity_poly.pdbx_seq_one_letter_code
_entity_poly.pdbx_strand_id
1 'polypeptide(L)'
;MVVSVERDLLARWQNGSNVLLRVRSPEDPVRLRAALTAARREIAGLGPDTGSGAAGPAYLSPLIAVPDGQLMIVDFNGVPPATVRAVPELVARHLTDGGIRDAVVDTPQRIGDRYATVTAFAPAARAWLRGPLGTPFGPAPRDAPGYLLDAVVEWVRQPPEPDPIGVIVSMELPLTWSTVGGALTPALATGSSVAVVASDFQTSAIAGAVQGRFGGTVPQASLTKAGRGLPPAALVAAMVHQRELVRAYAGRLVWAGVTASPDARDTLSAAWNDREPAERGVNRPPGDRLADVLVPDGMWYQILSAGHLARLGGPPPEAHPLPDGRIELTVGTAEQWLPGHPDRPTVLAHARELLAGCLADEAGAQAMSRERLASARARDTTGFFAAR
;
A
#
# COMPACT_ATOMS: atom_id res chain seq x y z
N MET A 1 34.52 -10.17 18.52
CA MET A 1 33.35 -9.51 17.90
C MET A 1 32.81 -10.48 16.87
N VAL A 2 31.53 -10.84 17.00
CA VAL A 2 30.95 -12.06 16.42
C VAL A 2 29.63 -11.67 15.76
N VAL A 3 29.38 -12.17 14.56
CA VAL A 3 28.05 -12.09 13.93
C VAL A 3 27.03 -12.68 14.88
N SER A 4 26.05 -11.88 15.28
CA SER A 4 25.05 -12.26 16.27
C SER A 4 23.70 -12.50 15.61
N VAL A 5 23.01 -13.53 16.07
CA VAL A 5 21.62 -13.84 15.70
C VAL A 5 20.76 -13.53 16.91
N GLU A 6 19.70 -12.74 16.75
CA GLU A 6 18.82 -12.41 17.86
C GLU A 6 18.19 -13.68 18.46
N ARG A 7 18.25 -13.81 19.79
CA ARG A 7 17.92 -15.04 20.53
C ARG A 7 16.52 -15.60 20.22
N ASP A 8 15.54 -14.72 20.05
CA ASP A 8 14.14 -15.09 19.82
C ASP A 8 13.70 -14.85 18.36
N LEU A 9 14.66 -14.83 17.42
CA LEU A 9 14.37 -14.65 15.99
C LEU A 9 13.38 -15.71 15.47
N LEU A 10 13.68 -16.99 15.69
CA LEU A 10 12.85 -18.09 15.21
C LEU A 10 11.50 -18.18 15.90
N ALA A 11 11.41 -17.78 17.17
CA ALA A 11 10.13 -17.77 17.91
C ALA A 11 9.14 -16.75 17.33
N ARG A 12 9.63 -15.71 16.64
CA ARG A 12 8.81 -14.70 15.96
C ARG A 12 8.38 -15.11 14.56
N TRP A 13 8.98 -16.17 13.99
CA TRP A 13 8.60 -16.69 12.69
C TRP A 13 7.42 -17.66 12.86
N GLN A 14 6.21 -17.19 12.57
CA GLN A 14 5.03 -18.05 12.59
C GLN A 14 5.07 -19.03 11.41
N ASN A 15 4.68 -20.29 11.64
CA ASN A 15 4.63 -21.32 10.59
C ASN A 15 3.81 -20.82 9.39
N GLY A 16 4.39 -20.88 8.18
CA GLY A 16 3.72 -20.52 6.92
C GLY A 16 3.50 -19.03 6.68
N SER A 17 4.23 -18.13 7.37
CA SER A 17 4.10 -16.68 7.21
C SER A 17 5.30 -16.03 6.51
N ASN A 18 5.05 -14.86 5.90
CA ASN A 18 6.10 -13.97 5.39
C ASN A 18 7.00 -13.51 6.54
N VAL A 19 8.30 -13.77 6.42
CA VAL A 19 9.34 -13.33 7.35
C VAL A 19 10.08 -12.15 6.74
N LEU A 20 10.38 -11.15 7.56
CA LEU A 20 11.30 -10.07 7.21
C LEU A 20 12.61 -10.30 7.93
N LEU A 21 13.62 -10.74 7.19
CA LEU A 21 14.96 -10.91 7.71
C LEU A 21 15.72 -9.61 7.51
N ARG A 22 16.16 -8.98 8.61
CA ARG A 22 17.00 -7.79 8.59
C ARG A 22 18.40 -8.15 9.07
N VAL A 23 19.40 -7.64 8.37
CA VAL A 23 20.80 -7.77 8.73
C VAL A 23 21.39 -6.39 8.83
N ARG A 24 21.80 -6.02 10.04
CA ARG A 24 22.40 -4.72 10.35
C ARG A 24 23.90 -4.86 10.50
N SER A 25 24.65 -3.94 9.94
CA SER A 25 26.11 -3.89 10.10
C SER A 25 26.62 -2.47 9.85
N PRO A 26 27.55 -1.96 10.68
CA PRO A 26 28.24 -0.70 10.41
C PRO A 26 29.36 -0.86 9.36
N GLU A 27 29.66 -2.07 8.91
CA GLU A 27 30.71 -2.35 7.93
C GLU A 27 30.31 -1.96 6.49
N ASP A 28 31.26 -2.10 5.56
CA ASP A 28 31.11 -1.75 4.14
C ASP A 28 29.79 -2.30 3.53
N PRO A 29 28.85 -1.41 3.13
CA PRO A 29 27.57 -1.80 2.56
C PRO A 29 27.68 -2.67 1.31
N VAL A 30 28.75 -2.51 0.51
CA VAL A 30 28.97 -3.30 -0.70
C VAL A 30 29.31 -4.74 -0.33
N ARG A 31 30.18 -4.93 0.66
CA ARG A 31 30.57 -6.25 1.18
C ARG A 31 29.39 -6.95 1.85
N LEU A 32 28.63 -6.23 2.69
CA LEU A 32 27.40 -6.75 3.30
C LEU A 32 26.42 -7.27 2.24
N ARG A 33 26.18 -6.45 1.20
CA ARG A 33 25.28 -6.82 0.10
C ARG A 33 25.78 -8.04 -0.67
N ALA A 34 27.09 -8.16 -0.90
CA ALA A 34 27.68 -9.32 -1.57
C ALA A 34 27.49 -10.61 -0.76
N ALA A 35 27.79 -10.59 0.53
CA ALA A 35 27.59 -11.71 1.45
C ALA A 35 26.12 -12.15 1.50
N LEU A 36 25.20 -11.19 1.63
CA LEU A 36 23.75 -11.49 1.67
C LEU A 36 23.21 -11.95 0.31
N THR A 37 23.82 -11.54 -0.79
CA THR A 37 23.47 -12.07 -2.11
C THR A 37 23.85 -13.55 -2.22
N ALA A 38 24.99 -13.96 -1.66
CA ALA A 38 25.39 -15.36 -1.59
C ALA A 38 24.45 -16.17 -0.68
N ALA A 39 24.14 -15.66 0.52
CA ALA A 39 23.17 -16.27 1.42
C ALA A 39 21.79 -16.44 0.76
N ARG A 40 21.29 -15.41 0.07
CA ARG A 40 20.01 -15.44 -0.64
C ARG A 40 19.98 -16.53 -1.72
N ARG A 41 21.08 -16.75 -2.45
CA ARG A 41 21.15 -17.83 -3.46
C ARG A 41 21.03 -19.21 -2.82
N GLU A 42 21.65 -19.42 -1.67
CA GLU A 42 21.53 -20.69 -0.94
C GLU A 42 20.12 -20.85 -0.35
N ILE A 43 19.54 -19.80 0.22
CA ILE A 43 18.15 -19.80 0.72
C ILE A 43 17.16 -20.14 -0.38
N ALA A 44 17.37 -19.63 -1.61
CA ALA A 44 16.52 -19.95 -2.75
C ALA A 44 16.49 -21.44 -3.10
N GLY A 45 17.54 -22.21 -2.73
CA GLY A 45 17.61 -23.65 -2.95
C GLY A 45 17.06 -24.50 -1.79
N LEU A 46 16.53 -23.88 -0.73
CA LEU A 46 16.06 -24.59 0.48
C LEU A 46 14.66 -25.17 0.31
N GLY A 47 14.53 -26.42 -0.11
CA GLY A 47 13.26 -27.14 -0.10
C GLY A 47 13.32 -28.48 -0.83
N PRO A 48 12.37 -29.40 -0.61
CA PRO A 48 12.28 -30.62 -1.40
C PRO A 48 12.02 -30.27 -2.86
N ASP A 49 12.69 -30.97 -3.79
CA ASP A 49 12.30 -30.95 -5.20
C ASP A 49 10.92 -31.61 -5.32
N THR A 50 9.88 -30.80 -5.44
CA THR A 50 8.48 -31.26 -5.46
C THR A 50 8.08 -31.84 -6.82
N GLY A 51 9.00 -31.96 -7.78
CA GLY A 51 8.70 -32.39 -9.15
C GLY A 51 7.89 -31.35 -9.95
N SER A 52 7.53 -30.22 -9.33
CA SER A 52 6.86 -29.06 -9.95
C SER A 52 7.83 -27.99 -10.48
N GLY A 53 9.14 -28.21 -10.32
CA GLY A 53 10.20 -27.34 -10.82
C GLY A 53 10.65 -26.22 -9.89
N ALA A 54 10.02 -26.03 -8.72
CA ALA A 54 10.47 -25.07 -7.71
C ALA A 54 10.86 -25.77 -6.40
N ALA A 55 12.17 -25.91 -6.17
CA ALA A 55 12.71 -26.10 -4.82
C ALA A 55 12.91 -24.71 -4.19
N GLY A 56 12.62 -24.55 -2.89
CA GLY A 56 12.83 -23.29 -2.18
C GLY A 56 11.60 -22.69 -1.50
N PRO A 57 11.76 -21.48 -0.90
CA PRO A 57 10.66 -20.63 -0.44
C PRO A 57 9.69 -20.28 -1.56
N ALA A 58 8.39 -20.15 -1.24
CA ALA A 58 7.36 -19.69 -2.18
C ALA A 58 7.64 -18.28 -2.73
N TYR A 59 8.35 -17.46 -1.95
CA TYR A 59 8.81 -16.15 -2.38
C TYR A 59 10.10 -15.74 -1.66
N LEU A 60 11.00 -15.07 -2.39
CA LEU A 60 12.23 -14.53 -1.85
C LEU A 60 12.57 -13.22 -2.57
N SER A 61 12.38 -12.09 -1.89
CA SER A 61 12.60 -10.77 -2.50
C SER A 61 14.07 -10.51 -2.81
N PRO A 62 14.38 -9.56 -3.73
CA PRO A 62 15.70 -8.93 -3.77
C PRO A 62 16.05 -8.26 -2.42
N LEU A 63 17.33 -7.97 -2.21
CA LEU A 63 17.80 -7.23 -1.04
C LEU A 63 17.36 -5.76 -1.10
N ILE A 64 16.65 -5.33 -0.07
CA ILE A 64 16.17 -3.97 0.16
C ILE A 64 17.19 -3.26 1.06
N ALA A 65 17.73 -2.14 0.60
CA ALA A 65 18.60 -1.32 1.45
C ALA A 65 17.75 -0.60 2.51
N VAL A 66 18.21 -0.61 3.76
CA VAL A 66 17.62 0.11 4.89
C VAL A 66 18.72 0.90 5.61
N PRO A 67 18.40 1.95 6.40
CA PRO A 67 19.42 2.86 6.95
C PRO A 67 20.58 2.19 7.69
N ASP A 68 20.32 1.07 8.36
CA ASP A 68 21.27 0.34 9.19
C ASP A 68 21.71 -1.01 8.59
N GLY A 69 21.38 -1.30 7.33
CA GLY A 69 21.81 -2.54 6.68
C GLY A 69 20.97 -2.96 5.48
N GLN A 70 20.56 -4.23 5.45
CA GLN A 70 19.76 -4.82 4.38
C GLN A 70 18.58 -5.61 4.95
N LEU A 71 17.50 -5.66 4.19
CA LEU A 71 16.27 -6.37 4.48
C LEU A 71 15.94 -7.32 3.32
N MET A 72 15.39 -8.49 3.61
CA MET A 72 14.76 -9.35 2.60
C MET A 72 13.47 -9.96 3.15
N ILE A 73 12.51 -10.15 2.24
CA ILE A 73 11.21 -10.75 2.52
C ILE A 73 11.26 -12.20 2.04
N VAL A 74 10.92 -13.12 2.91
CA VAL A 74 10.92 -14.56 2.62
C VAL A 74 9.56 -15.16 2.96
N ASP A 75 8.90 -15.77 2.00
CA ASP A 75 7.71 -16.61 2.22
C ASP A 75 8.14 -18.07 2.26
N PHE A 76 8.21 -18.63 3.46
CA PHE A 76 8.57 -20.03 3.67
C PHE A 76 7.41 -21.01 3.47
N ASN A 77 6.28 -20.58 2.90
CA ASN A 77 5.19 -21.49 2.56
C ASN A 77 5.71 -22.64 1.68
N GLY A 78 5.40 -23.88 2.08
CA GLY A 78 5.91 -25.09 1.42
C GLY A 78 7.32 -25.56 1.86
N VAL A 79 8.06 -24.78 2.66
CA VAL A 79 9.39 -25.15 3.17
C VAL A 79 9.28 -25.87 4.52
N PRO A 80 9.96 -27.02 4.72
CA PRO A 80 9.92 -27.73 6.00
C PRO A 80 10.43 -26.86 7.17
N PRO A 81 9.79 -26.88 8.35
CA PRO A 81 10.20 -26.06 9.49
C PRO A 81 11.65 -26.26 9.94
N ALA A 82 12.19 -27.48 9.82
CA ALA A 82 13.59 -27.77 10.13
C ALA A 82 14.55 -26.98 9.22
N THR A 83 14.21 -26.85 7.94
CA THR A 83 14.96 -26.08 6.96
C THR A 83 14.86 -24.58 7.23
N VAL A 84 13.68 -24.09 7.60
CA VAL A 84 13.47 -22.69 8.00
C VAL A 84 14.37 -22.32 9.19
N ARG A 85 14.50 -23.19 10.19
CA ARG A 85 15.35 -22.93 11.37
C ARG A 85 16.84 -22.80 11.07
N ALA A 86 17.32 -23.35 9.95
CA ALA A 86 18.72 -23.25 9.55
C ALA A 86 19.09 -21.91 8.89
N VAL A 87 18.09 -21.12 8.47
CA VAL A 87 18.31 -19.88 7.71
C VAL A 87 19.16 -18.84 8.46
N PRO A 88 18.94 -18.54 9.76
CA PRO A 88 19.77 -17.56 10.45
C PRO A 88 21.25 -17.95 10.53
N GLU A 89 21.55 -19.23 10.76
CA GLU A 89 22.93 -19.74 10.81
C GLU A 89 23.59 -19.71 9.43
N LEU A 90 22.84 -20.06 8.37
CA LEU A 90 23.30 -19.93 6.99
C LEU A 90 23.69 -18.47 6.68
N VAL A 91 22.84 -17.51 7.07
CA VAL A 91 23.11 -16.08 6.87
C VAL A 91 24.36 -15.67 7.66
N ALA A 92 24.48 -16.08 8.92
CA ALA A 92 25.63 -15.77 9.75
C ALA A 92 26.95 -16.34 9.18
N ARG A 93 26.92 -17.54 8.60
CA ARG A 93 28.06 -18.16 7.92
C ARG A 93 28.51 -17.34 6.71
N HIS A 94 27.60 -16.98 5.81
CA HIS A 94 27.93 -16.16 4.63
C HIS A 94 28.46 -14.77 4.99
N LEU A 95 27.94 -14.16 6.06
CA LEU A 95 28.47 -12.91 6.59
C LEU A 95 29.92 -13.07 7.05
N THR A 96 30.20 -14.13 7.82
CA THR A 96 31.55 -14.43 8.32
C THR A 96 32.53 -14.74 7.18
N ASP A 97 32.13 -15.57 6.22
CA ASP A 97 32.92 -15.93 5.02
C ASP A 97 33.20 -14.71 4.15
N GLY A 98 32.22 -13.80 4.07
CA GLY A 98 32.35 -12.49 3.42
C GLY A 98 33.22 -11.49 4.20
N GLY A 99 33.75 -11.88 5.36
CA GLY A 99 34.60 -11.04 6.20
C GLY A 99 33.86 -10.00 7.03
N ILE A 100 32.53 -10.08 7.15
CA ILE A 100 31.71 -9.26 8.04
C ILE A 100 31.77 -9.87 9.45
N ARG A 101 32.20 -9.08 10.42
CA ARG A 101 32.44 -9.52 11.80
C ARG A 101 31.50 -8.86 12.80
N ASP A 102 30.92 -7.72 12.42
CA ASP A 102 29.97 -6.97 13.21
C ASP A 102 28.61 -6.90 12.49
N ALA A 103 27.85 -7.97 12.58
CA ALA A 103 26.49 -7.99 12.04
C ALA A 103 25.49 -8.54 13.06
N VAL A 104 24.29 -7.98 13.02
CA VAL A 104 23.13 -8.43 13.77
C VAL A 104 22.08 -8.94 12.78
N VAL A 105 21.74 -10.22 12.89
CA VAL A 105 20.66 -10.86 12.15
C VAL A 105 19.41 -10.86 13.02
N ASP A 106 18.39 -10.10 12.63
CA ASP A 106 17.15 -9.94 13.38
C ASP A 106 15.91 -9.90 12.47
N THR A 107 14.74 -9.72 13.08
CA THR A 107 13.48 -9.36 12.39
C THR A 107 13.03 -8.01 12.94
N PRO A 108 12.58 -7.07 12.09
CA PRO A 108 12.03 -5.82 12.60
C PRO A 108 10.79 -6.09 13.46
N GLN A 109 10.45 -5.11 14.30
CA GLN A 109 9.29 -5.20 15.17
C GLN A 109 8.02 -5.31 14.33
N ARG A 110 7.15 -6.29 14.63
CA ARG A 110 5.83 -6.37 14.02
C ARG A 110 4.95 -5.24 14.57
N ILE A 111 4.10 -4.67 13.72
CA ILE A 111 3.05 -3.76 14.19
C ILE A 111 2.28 -4.44 15.32
N GLY A 112 2.05 -3.70 16.41
CA GLY A 112 1.39 -4.20 17.61
C GLY A 112 0.25 -3.30 18.07
N ASP A 113 -0.14 -3.44 19.33
CA ASP A 113 -1.32 -2.80 19.94
C ASP A 113 -1.37 -1.29 19.75
N ARG A 114 -0.22 -0.60 19.64
CA ARG A 114 -0.20 0.85 19.38
C ARG A 114 -0.91 1.25 18.09
N TYR A 115 -0.94 0.36 17.08
CA TYR A 115 -1.69 0.62 15.85
C TYR A 115 -3.19 0.46 16.04
N ALA A 116 -3.65 -0.29 17.06
CA ALA A 116 -5.07 -0.32 17.40
C ALA A 116 -5.56 1.09 17.80
N THR A 117 -4.74 1.85 18.54
CA THR A 117 -5.01 3.26 18.86
C THR A 117 -5.12 4.11 17.60
N VAL A 118 -4.17 3.97 16.67
CA VAL A 118 -4.19 4.69 15.40
C VAL A 118 -5.46 4.39 14.62
N THR A 119 -5.83 3.11 14.49
CA THR A 119 -7.02 2.68 13.77
C THR A 119 -8.33 3.10 14.45
N ALA A 120 -8.30 3.35 15.75
CA ALA A 120 -9.46 3.79 16.53
C ALA A 120 -9.64 5.32 16.53
N PHE A 121 -8.71 6.09 15.97
CA PHE A 121 -8.87 7.53 15.87
C PHE A 121 -10.08 7.90 15.01
N ALA A 122 -10.85 8.86 15.50
CA ALA A 122 -12.10 9.33 14.91
C ALA A 122 -12.31 10.81 15.24
N PRO A 123 -12.79 11.63 14.28
CA PRO A 123 -13.00 11.31 12.86
C PRO A 123 -11.68 11.31 12.05
N ALA A 124 -11.73 10.91 10.79
CA ALA A 124 -10.57 10.90 9.89
C ALA A 124 -10.86 11.59 8.54
N ALA A 125 -9.91 12.36 8.03
CA ALA A 125 -9.91 12.87 6.66
C ALA A 125 -9.11 11.88 5.81
N ARG A 126 -9.72 11.38 4.74
CA ARG A 126 -9.12 10.32 3.92
C ARG A 126 -9.17 10.66 2.44
N ALA A 127 -8.09 10.35 1.77
CA ALA A 127 -8.02 10.33 0.32
C ALA A 127 -7.57 8.98 -0.19
N TRP A 128 -8.05 8.60 -1.37
CA TRP A 128 -7.63 7.40 -2.08
C TRP A 128 -7.24 7.79 -3.48
N LEU A 129 -6.09 7.29 -3.91
CA LEU A 129 -5.51 7.58 -5.21
C LEU A 129 -5.40 6.25 -5.96
N ARG A 130 -5.77 6.26 -7.24
CA ARG A 130 -5.63 5.13 -8.15
C ARG A 130 -4.90 5.58 -9.40
N GLY A 131 -3.81 4.89 -9.70
CA GLY A 131 -3.05 5.04 -10.92
C GLY A 131 -3.55 4.15 -12.05
N PRO A 132 -2.99 4.32 -13.26
CA PRO A 132 -3.39 3.53 -14.41
C PRO A 132 -3.10 2.05 -14.24
N LEU A 133 -3.98 1.22 -14.82
CA LEU A 133 -3.83 -0.23 -14.82
C LEU A 133 -2.55 -0.64 -15.55
N GLY A 134 -1.73 -1.46 -14.88
CA GLY A 134 -0.54 -2.03 -15.49
C GLY A 134 -0.86 -3.13 -16.51
N THR A 135 0.07 -3.39 -17.42
CA THR A 135 0.01 -4.51 -18.37
C THR A 135 -0.13 -5.84 -17.61
N PRO A 136 -1.02 -6.77 -18.03
CA PRO A 136 -1.84 -6.77 -19.26
C PRO A 136 -3.27 -6.18 -19.12
N PHE A 137 -3.61 -5.57 -17.98
CA PHE A 137 -4.94 -4.99 -17.75
C PHE A 137 -5.13 -3.63 -18.42
N GLY A 138 -4.06 -2.83 -18.45
CA GLY A 138 -3.99 -1.57 -19.19
C GLY A 138 -2.65 -1.39 -19.89
N PRO A 139 -2.46 -0.28 -20.61
CA PRO A 139 -1.25 -0.01 -21.39
C PRO A 139 -0.07 0.50 -20.54
N ALA A 140 -0.29 0.83 -19.26
CA ALA A 140 0.78 1.34 -18.41
C ALA A 140 1.78 0.23 -18.06
N PRO A 141 3.06 0.59 -17.81
CA PRO A 141 4.04 -0.38 -17.33
C PRO A 141 3.65 -0.89 -15.94
N ARG A 142 4.00 -2.15 -15.67
CA ARG A 142 3.76 -2.82 -14.37
C ARG A 142 4.92 -2.56 -13.40
N ASP A 143 5.18 -1.28 -13.14
CA ASP A 143 6.29 -0.84 -12.29
C ASP A 143 5.84 -0.49 -10.87
N ALA A 144 6.80 -0.35 -9.96
CA ALA A 144 6.54 0.16 -8.63
C ALA A 144 5.99 1.60 -8.73
N PRO A 145 4.88 1.92 -8.04
CA PRO A 145 4.27 3.25 -8.16
C PRO A 145 4.98 4.27 -7.26
N GLY A 146 6.26 4.54 -7.54
CA GLY A 146 7.10 5.46 -6.76
C GLY A 146 6.48 6.84 -6.60
N TYR A 147 5.78 7.33 -7.62
CA TYR A 147 5.08 8.61 -7.55
C TYR A 147 3.92 8.66 -6.56
N LEU A 148 3.29 7.51 -6.27
CA LEU A 148 2.28 7.45 -5.21
C LEU A 148 2.95 7.43 -3.83
N LEU A 149 4.17 6.86 -3.73
CA LEU A 149 4.98 7.02 -2.53
C LEU A 149 5.42 8.47 -2.35
N ASP A 150 5.81 9.18 -3.41
CA ASP A 150 6.14 10.60 -3.34
C ASP A 150 4.97 11.42 -2.80
N ALA A 151 3.76 11.21 -3.32
CA ALA A 151 2.53 11.84 -2.80
C ALA A 151 2.26 11.48 -1.33
N VAL A 152 2.47 10.22 -0.93
CA VAL A 152 2.34 9.79 0.48
C VAL A 152 3.38 10.49 1.36
N VAL A 153 4.64 10.57 0.94
CA VAL A 153 5.70 11.21 1.73
C VAL A 153 5.42 12.70 1.87
N GLU A 154 5.03 13.38 0.79
CA GLU A 154 4.61 14.77 0.80
C GLU A 154 3.43 15.00 1.75
N TRP A 155 2.43 14.13 1.72
CA TRP A 155 1.30 14.17 2.65
C TRP A 155 1.70 13.97 4.11
N VAL A 156 2.50 12.95 4.41
CA VAL A 156 2.79 12.59 5.80
C VAL A 156 3.76 13.58 6.45
N ARG A 157 4.59 14.25 5.64
CA ARG A 157 5.53 15.27 6.09
C ARG A 157 4.84 16.62 6.32
N GLN A 158 4.11 16.70 7.42
CA GLN A 158 3.45 17.93 7.88
C GLN A 158 3.92 18.30 9.30
N PRO A 159 3.90 19.59 9.68
CA PRO A 159 4.20 20.03 11.04
C PRO A 159 3.18 19.56 12.11
N PRO A 160 3.62 19.25 13.34
CA PRO A 160 5.00 18.92 13.67
C PRO A 160 5.41 17.64 12.93
N GLU A 161 6.66 17.56 12.47
CA GLU A 161 7.20 16.42 11.71
C GLU A 161 7.85 15.41 12.68
N PRO A 162 7.11 14.48 13.34
CA PRO A 162 7.75 13.42 14.10
C PRO A 162 8.53 12.52 13.15
N ASP A 163 9.48 11.75 13.70
CA ASP A 163 10.23 10.78 12.91
C ASP A 163 9.29 9.77 12.26
N PRO A 164 9.39 9.55 10.94
CA PRO A 164 8.50 8.66 10.24
C PRO A 164 8.80 7.20 10.56
N ILE A 165 7.75 6.40 10.72
CA ILE A 165 7.85 4.94 10.78
C ILE A 165 7.41 4.40 9.42
N GLY A 166 8.30 3.68 8.75
CA GLY A 166 7.96 2.87 7.60
C GLY A 166 7.33 1.55 8.05
N VAL A 167 6.31 1.08 7.33
CA VAL A 167 5.75 -0.26 7.53
C VAL A 167 5.90 -1.05 6.24
N ILE A 168 6.55 -2.21 6.30
CA ILE A 168 6.73 -3.14 5.17
C ILE A 168 6.18 -4.50 5.61
N VAL A 169 5.14 -5.02 4.94
CA VAL A 169 4.51 -6.31 5.29
C VAL A 169 4.27 -6.46 6.81
N SER A 170 3.60 -5.45 7.39
CA SER A 170 3.28 -5.41 8.84
C SER A 170 4.48 -5.33 9.79
N MET A 171 5.68 -5.04 9.30
CA MET A 171 6.86 -4.80 10.13
C MET A 171 7.25 -3.33 10.11
N GLU A 172 7.61 -2.82 11.28
CA GLU A 172 8.01 -1.45 11.50
C GLU A 172 9.50 -1.27 11.21
N LEU A 173 9.80 -0.20 10.50
CA LEU A 173 11.15 0.26 10.23
C LEU A 173 11.24 1.72 10.68
N PRO A 174 11.99 2.02 11.75
CA PRO A 174 12.30 3.41 12.10
C PRO A 174 13.06 4.06 10.95
N LEU A 175 12.58 5.21 10.48
CA LEU A 175 13.16 5.93 9.35
C LEU A 175 13.35 7.40 9.72
N THR A 176 14.17 8.06 8.93
CA THR A 176 14.25 9.52 8.86
C THR A 176 13.60 9.98 7.55
N TRP A 177 13.17 11.23 7.47
CA TRP A 177 12.62 11.78 6.22
C TRP A 177 13.58 11.63 5.02
N SER A 178 14.89 11.71 5.26
CA SER A 178 15.91 11.50 4.22
C SER A 178 16.05 10.06 3.75
N THR A 179 15.56 9.08 4.52
CA THR A 179 15.71 7.64 4.23
C THR A 179 14.41 6.96 3.81
N VAL A 180 13.25 7.59 3.98
CA VAL A 180 11.94 7.02 3.62
C VAL A 180 11.91 6.52 2.16
N GLY A 181 12.26 7.39 1.21
CA GLY A 181 12.22 7.04 -0.21
C GLY A 181 13.18 5.89 -0.56
N GLY A 182 14.40 5.92 0.00
CA GLY A 182 15.44 4.91 -0.24
C GLY A 182 15.09 3.53 0.30
N ALA A 183 14.37 3.46 1.43
CA ALA A 183 13.96 2.18 2.02
C ALA A 183 12.64 1.63 1.43
N LEU A 184 11.65 2.50 1.23
CA LEU A 184 10.30 2.05 0.84
C LEU A 184 10.14 1.84 -0.67
N THR A 185 10.82 2.60 -1.53
CA THR A 185 10.73 2.42 -2.99
C THR A 185 11.20 1.02 -3.42
N PRO A 186 12.36 0.51 -2.96
CA PRO A 186 12.77 -0.86 -3.29
C PRO A 186 11.81 -1.90 -2.70
N ALA A 187 11.25 -1.68 -1.50
CA ALA A 187 10.26 -2.56 -0.90
C ALA A 187 8.97 -2.63 -1.74
N LEU A 188 8.45 -1.50 -2.21
CA LEU A 188 7.35 -1.41 -3.18
C LEU A 188 7.66 -2.16 -4.47
N ALA A 189 8.90 -2.04 -4.96
CA ALA A 189 9.35 -2.79 -6.13
C ALA A 189 9.39 -4.30 -5.90
N THR A 190 9.27 -4.80 -4.68
CA THR A 190 9.12 -6.24 -4.44
C THR A 190 7.68 -6.74 -4.56
N GLY A 191 6.69 -5.85 -4.73
CA GLY A 191 5.27 -6.24 -4.73
C GLY A 191 4.56 -6.00 -3.41
N SER A 192 5.32 -5.81 -2.34
CA SER A 192 4.80 -5.56 -1.00
C SER A 192 4.08 -4.22 -0.90
N SER A 193 3.01 -4.20 -0.11
CA SER A 193 2.43 -2.96 0.38
C SER A 193 3.38 -2.32 1.38
N VAL A 194 3.47 -0.99 1.32
CA VAL A 194 4.20 -0.20 2.30
C VAL A 194 3.32 0.91 2.88
N ALA A 195 3.65 1.41 4.05
CA ALA A 195 3.05 2.62 4.61
C ALA A 195 4.10 3.50 5.27
N VAL A 196 3.77 4.79 5.40
CA VAL A 196 4.52 5.77 6.19
C VAL A 196 3.57 6.31 7.26
N VAL A 197 4.01 6.32 8.51
CA VAL A 197 3.22 6.78 9.65
C VAL A 197 4.01 7.81 10.45
N ALA A 198 3.43 8.99 10.63
CA ALA A 198 3.86 10.04 11.54
C ALA A 198 2.79 10.18 12.64
N SER A 199 3.07 9.64 13.82
CA SER A 199 2.12 9.61 14.93
C SER A 199 2.83 9.56 16.27
N ASP A 200 2.23 10.20 17.27
CA ASP A 200 2.58 10.02 18.68
C ASP A 200 1.92 8.77 19.29
N PHE A 201 1.07 8.06 18.53
CA PHE A 201 0.25 6.92 18.93
C PHE A 201 -0.68 7.22 20.12
N GLN A 202 -1.00 8.49 20.37
CA GLN A 202 -1.80 8.92 21.51
C GLN A 202 -2.92 9.89 21.11
N THR A 203 -2.57 10.92 20.33
CA THR A 203 -3.50 12.02 20.03
C THR A 203 -3.81 12.12 18.55
N SER A 204 -2.86 11.82 17.66
CA SER A 204 -3.06 11.97 16.22
C SER A 204 -2.15 11.09 15.39
N ALA A 205 -2.58 10.83 14.16
CA ALA A 205 -1.80 10.16 13.14
C ALA A 205 -1.97 10.88 11.79
N ILE A 206 -0.84 11.09 11.12
CA ILE A 206 -0.79 11.34 9.68
C ILE A 206 -0.12 10.12 9.08
N ALA A 207 -0.73 9.55 8.06
CA ALA A 207 -0.21 8.35 7.46
C ALA A 207 -0.63 8.23 6.00
N GLY A 208 0.08 7.40 5.27
CA GLY A 208 -0.34 6.96 3.95
C GLY A 208 0.22 5.60 3.62
N ALA A 209 -0.50 4.87 2.78
CA ALA A 209 -0.16 3.53 2.35
C ALA A 209 -0.10 3.46 0.83
N VAL A 210 0.76 2.60 0.29
CA VAL A 210 0.94 2.40 -1.15
C VAL A 210 1.01 0.90 -1.47
N GLN A 211 0.36 0.50 -2.55
CA GLN A 211 0.36 -0.86 -3.09
C GLN A 211 0.32 -0.82 -4.62
N GLY A 212 0.81 -1.85 -5.32
CA GLY A 212 0.64 -1.89 -6.79
C GLY A 212 1.24 -3.05 -7.56
N ARG A 213 1.91 -4.04 -6.92
CA ARG A 213 2.65 -5.07 -7.67
C ARG A 213 2.34 -6.53 -7.31
N PHE A 214 1.79 -6.88 -6.14
CA PHE A 214 1.37 -8.26 -5.83
C PHE A 214 -0.16 -8.42 -5.83
N GLY A 215 -0.69 -9.25 -6.75
CA GLY A 215 -2.11 -9.63 -6.84
C GLY A 215 -3.11 -8.56 -7.31
N GLY A 216 -2.79 -7.27 -7.15
CA GLY A 216 -3.60 -6.12 -7.58
C GLY A 216 -2.86 -5.28 -8.59
N THR A 217 -3.34 -5.28 -9.83
CA THR A 217 -2.71 -4.67 -11.02
C THR A 217 -2.90 -3.16 -11.13
N VAL A 218 -3.22 -2.53 -10.00
CA VAL A 218 -3.63 -1.13 -9.92
C VAL A 218 -2.74 -0.46 -8.89
N PRO A 219 -1.83 0.42 -9.33
CA PRO A 219 -1.17 1.37 -8.45
C PRO A 219 -2.20 2.09 -7.58
N GLN A 220 -2.05 1.99 -6.27
CA GLN A 220 -3.00 2.60 -5.35
C GLN A 220 -2.31 3.15 -4.12
N ALA A 221 -2.84 4.27 -3.62
CA ALA A 221 -2.44 4.84 -2.35
C ALA A 221 -3.64 5.33 -1.56
N SER A 222 -3.42 5.51 -0.25
CA SER A 222 -4.33 6.22 0.64
C SER A 222 -3.56 7.25 1.45
N LEU A 223 -4.25 8.34 1.79
CA LEU A 223 -3.76 9.42 2.64
C LEU A 223 -4.74 9.55 3.80
N THR A 224 -4.24 9.60 5.03
CA THR A 224 -5.07 9.69 6.23
C THR A 224 -4.53 10.77 7.17
N LYS A 225 -5.44 11.63 7.68
CA LYS A 225 -5.24 12.41 8.90
C LYS A 225 -6.34 12.00 9.88
N ALA A 226 -5.95 11.59 11.08
CA ALA A 226 -6.89 11.24 12.13
C ALA A 226 -6.35 11.67 13.49
N GLY A 227 -7.23 11.78 14.47
CA GLY A 227 -6.82 12.01 15.86
C GLY A 227 -8.01 12.15 16.79
N ARG A 228 -7.74 12.07 18.08
CA ARG A 228 -8.76 12.07 19.12
C ARG A 228 -9.33 13.48 19.29
N GLY A 229 -10.63 13.64 19.02
CA GLY A 229 -11.31 14.92 19.21
C GLY A 229 -10.81 16.01 18.26
N LEU A 230 -10.37 15.61 17.06
CA LEU A 230 -9.88 16.53 16.03
C LEU A 230 -10.96 17.57 15.71
N PRO A 231 -10.70 18.89 15.83
CA PRO A 231 -11.72 19.90 15.57
C PRO A 231 -12.25 19.82 14.13
N PRO A 232 -13.55 20.09 13.89
CA PRO A 232 -14.13 20.09 12.54
C PRO A 232 -13.32 20.89 11.51
N ALA A 233 -12.87 22.09 11.87
CA ALA A 233 -12.05 22.94 11.01
C ALA A 233 -10.70 22.30 10.62
N ALA A 234 -10.08 21.55 11.54
CA ALA A 234 -8.83 20.85 11.25
C ALA A 234 -9.06 19.64 10.33
N LEU A 235 -10.22 18.97 10.42
CA LEU A 235 -10.59 17.90 9.49
C LEU A 235 -10.85 18.46 8.09
N VAL A 236 -11.58 19.57 7.99
CA VAL A 236 -11.81 20.29 6.73
C VAL A 236 -10.49 20.73 6.10
N ALA A 237 -9.59 21.34 6.88
CA ALA A 237 -8.28 21.75 6.40
C ALA A 237 -7.47 20.55 5.86
N ALA A 238 -7.54 19.40 6.52
CA ALA A 238 -6.91 18.17 6.05
C ALA A 238 -7.53 17.66 4.73
N MET A 239 -8.86 17.70 4.60
CA MET A 239 -9.55 17.35 3.35
C MET A 239 -9.15 18.28 2.21
N VAL A 240 -9.13 19.59 2.44
CA VAL A 240 -8.71 20.59 1.44
C VAL A 240 -7.26 20.36 1.02
N HIS A 241 -6.34 20.10 1.97
CA HIS A 241 -4.96 19.79 1.66
C HIS A 241 -4.84 18.49 0.85
N GLN A 242 -5.62 17.46 1.19
CA GLN A 242 -5.70 16.22 0.39
C GLN A 242 -6.18 16.48 -1.03
N ARG A 243 -7.20 17.33 -1.22
CA ARG A 243 -7.68 17.75 -2.54
C ARG A 243 -6.57 18.40 -3.36
N GLU A 244 -5.87 19.38 -2.81
CA GLU A 244 -4.80 20.08 -3.53
C GLU A 244 -3.66 19.13 -3.92
N LEU A 245 -3.27 18.23 -3.01
CA LEU A 245 -2.28 17.20 -3.31
C LEU A 245 -2.77 16.24 -4.40
N VAL A 246 -4.00 15.74 -4.30
CA VAL A 246 -4.60 14.88 -5.34
C VAL A 246 -4.63 15.60 -6.71
N ARG A 247 -4.96 16.89 -6.72
CA ARG A 247 -4.99 17.72 -7.93
C ARG A 247 -3.59 17.89 -8.54
N ALA A 248 -2.56 18.06 -7.72
CA ALA A 248 -1.17 18.14 -8.19
C ALA A 248 -0.71 16.85 -8.91
N TYR A 249 -1.25 15.69 -8.51
CA TYR A 249 -0.96 14.39 -9.13
C TYR A 249 -1.99 13.96 -10.17
N ALA A 250 -3.00 14.77 -10.50
CA ALA A 250 -4.11 14.44 -11.39
C ALA A 250 -3.68 13.82 -12.72
N GLY A 251 -2.59 14.34 -13.30
CA GLY A 251 -1.97 13.86 -14.55
C GLY A 251 -1.57 12.38 -14.56
N ARG A 252 -1.49 11.74 -13.39
CA ARG A 252 -1.01 10.36 -13.20
C ARG A 252 -2.05 9.45 -12.55
N LEU A 253 -3.27 9.95 -12.38
CA LEU A 253 -4.36 9.25 -11.72
C LEU A 253 -5.46 8.90 -12.74
N VAL A 254 -6.10 7.75 -12.52
CA VAL A 254 -7.33 7.35 -13.22
C VAL A 254 -8.56 7.64 -12.37
N TRP A 255 -8.38 7.64 -11.06
CA TRP A 255 -9.38 8.05 -10.11
C TRP A 255 -8.71 8.52 -8.82
N ALA A 256 -9.33 9.48 -8.17
CA ALA A 256 -9.05 9.78 -6.78
C ALA A 256 -10.31 10.29 -6.09
N GLY A 257 -10.37 10.14 -4.79
CA GLY A 257 -11.48 10.64 -3.98
C GLY A 257 -11.04 11.08 -2.61
N VAL A 258 -11.67 12.13 -2.08
CA VAL A 258 -11.40 12.72 -0.76
C VAL A 258 -12.72 12.84 -0.01
N THR A 259 -12.78 12.34 1.22
CA THR A 259 -13.95 12.45 2.10
C THR A 259 -13.57 12.33 3.57
N ALA A 260 -14.54 12.58 4.46
CA ALA A 260 -14.41 12.33 5.88
C ALA A 260 -14.98 10.94 6.24
N SER A 261 -14.15 10.13 6.87
CA SER A 261 -14.50 8.81 7.41
C SER A 261 -14.81 8.91 8.91
N PRO A 262 -15.72 8.07 9.43
CA PRO A 262 -15.98 7.98 10.87
C PRO A 262 -14.73 7.58 11.68
N ASP A 263 -13.79 6.85 11.09
CA ASP A 263 -12.59 6.37 11.79
C ASP A 263 -11.38 6.20 10.86
N ALA A 264 -10.24 5.82 11.43
CA ALA A 264 -8.98 5.63 10.74
C ALA A 264 -8.61 4.14 10.58
N ARG A 265 -9.59 3.23 10.58
CA ARG A 265 -9.34 1.78 10.67
C ARG A 265 -8.45 1.20 9.58
N ASP A 266 -8.52 1.78 8.39
CA ASP A 266 -7.80 1.32 7.21
C ASP A 266 -6.57 2.20 6.91
N THR A 267 -6.01 2.89 7.92
CA THR A 267 -4.89 3.82 7.75
C THR A 267 -3.66 3.21 7.07
N LEU A 268 -3.40 1.91 7.29
CA LEU A 268 -2.28 1.18 6.69
C LEU A 268 -2.63 0.48 5.37
N SER A 269 -3.84 0.68 4.86
CA SER A 269 -4.31 0.06 3.63
C SER A 269 -4.51 1.12 2.55
N ALA A 270 -3.95 0.88 1.37
CA ALA A 270 -4.24 1.67 0.18
C ALA A 270 -5.62 1.34 -0.42
N ALA A 271 -6.20 0.20 -0.04
CA ALA A 271 -7.50 -0.23 -0.49
C ALA A 271 -8.61 0.66 0.09
N TRP A 272 -9.63 0.90 -0.74
CA TRP A 272 -10.89 1.43 -0.22
C TRP A 272 -11.66 0.27 0.42
N ASN A 273 -11.71 0.26 1.74
CA ASN A 273 -12.53 -0.67 2.52
C ASN A 273 -13.59 0.08 3.34
N ASP A 274 -13.74 1.39 3.16
CA ASP A 274 -14.61 2.20 4.00
C ASP A 274 -16.07 1.82 3.75
N ARG A 275 -16.77 1.52 4.84
CA ARG A 275 -18.15 1.02 4.88
C ARG A 275 -18.88 1.83 5.93
N GLU A 276 -20.05 2.38 5.57
CA GLU A 276 -21.01 2.85 6.55
C GLU A 276 -21.38 1.67 7.49
N PRO A 277 -21.56 1.90 8.81
CA PRO A 277 -21.85 0.86 9.79
C PRO A 277 -23.01 -0.09 9.44
N ALA A 278 -24.00 0.41 8.69
CA ALA A 278 -25.18 -0.31 8.23
C ALA A 278 -24.93 -1.22 7.01
N GLU A 279 -23.81 -1.05 6.30
CA GLU A 279 -23.43 -1.82 5.12
C GLU A 279 -22.39 -2.92 5.46
N ARG A 280 -22.19 -3.22 6.75
CA ARG A 280 -21.32 -4.31 7.22
C ARG A 280 -21.90 -5.67 6.81
N GLY A 281 -21.18 -6.39 5.94
CA GLY A 281 -21.56 -7.74 5.49
C GLY A 281 -21.79 -7.86 3.98
N VAL A 282 -21.84 -6.74 3.25
CA VAL A 282 -21.90 -6.74 1.79
C VAL A 282 -20.47 -6.86 1.24
N ASN A 283 -20.19 -7.94 0.50
CA ASN A 283 -18.97 -8.02 -0.30
C ASN A 283 -19.09 -6.94 -1.38
N ARG A 284 -18.12 -6.02 -1.48
CA ARG A 284 -18.01 -5.24 -2.72
C ARG A 284 -17.06 -5.98 -3.66
N PRO A 285 -17.36 -5.95 -4.96
CA PRO A 285 -16.69 -6.76 -5.97
C PRO A 285 -15.23 -6.32 -6.13
N PRO A 286 -14.38 -7.12 -6.81
CA PRO A 286 -12.99 -6.77 -7.10
C PRO A 286 -12.91 -5.58 -8.08
N GLY A 287 -13.18 -4.37 -7.56
CA GLY A 287 -13.33 -3.12 -8.28
C GLY A 287 -12.02 -2.37 -8.52
N ASP A 288 -10.92 -2.76 -7.86
CA ASP A 288 -9.60 -2.17 -8.11
C ASP A 288 -9.28 -2.17 -9.60
N ARG A 289 -9.50 -3.32 -10.26
CA ARG A 289 -9.28 -3.49 -11.71
C ARG A 289 -10.21 -2.68 -12.60
N LEU A 290 -11.20 -2.00 -12.04
CA LEU A 290 -12.22 -1.21 -12.74
C LEU A 290 -12.15 0.28 -12.37
N ALA A 291 -11.11 0.71 -11.65
CA ALA A 291 -10.95 2.08 -11.14
C ALA A 291 -10.81 3.16 -12.24
N ASP A 292 -10.75 2.78 -13.51
CA ASP A 292 -10.76 3.66 -14.68
C ASP A 292 -12.18 3.91 -15.24
N VAL A 293 -13.19 3.16 -14.79
CA VAL A 293 -14.57 3.24 -15.29
C VAL A 293 -15.62 3.17 -14.19
N LEU A 294 -15.30 2.63 -13.01
CA LEU A 294 -16.19 2.57 -11.86
C LEU A 294 -15.56 3.31 -10.69
N VAL A 295 -16.43 3.99 -9.93
CA VAL A 295 -16.08 4.64 -8.67
C VAL A 295 -16.69 3.87 -7.49
N PRO A 296 -16.02 3.83 -6.33
CA PRO A 296 -16.57 3.13 -5.18
C PRO A 296 -17.80 3.84 -4.61
N ASP A 297 -17.83 5.17 -4.54
CA ASP A 297 -18.96 5.91 -3.97
C ASP A 297 -18.92 7.39 -4.36
N GLY A 298 -19.94 8.17 -3.97
CA GLY A 298 -19.88 9.63 -3.90
C GLY A 298 -18.94 10.10 -2.79
N MET A 299 -18.11 11.10 -3.09
CA MET A 299 -17.18 11.72 -2.15
C MET A 299 -17.19 13.24 -2.33
N TRP A 300 -16.74 13.97 -1.32
CA TRP A 300 -16.69 15.43 -1.35
C TRP A 300 -15.94 15.98 -2.57
N TYR A 301 -14.76 15.41 -2.87
CA TYR A 301 -13.96 15.75 -4.04
C TYR A 301 -13.51 14.48 -4.75
N GLN A 302 -13.58 14.46 -6.09
CA GLN A 302 -13.11 13.34 -6.90
C GLN A 302 -12.44 13.78 -8.20
N ILE A 303 -11.46 13.00 -8.66
CA ILE A 303 -10.93 13.05 -10.03
C ILE A 303 -11.51 11.87 -10.80
N LEU A 304 -12.08 12.14 -11.97
CA LEU A 304 -12.60 11.12 -12.87
C LEU A 304 -11.82 11.13 -14.20
N SER A 305 -11.35 9.97 -14.63
CA SER A 305 -10.75 9.78 -15.96
C SER A 305 -11.76 9.83 -17.10
N ALA A 306 -11.27 9.91 -18.34
CA ALA A 306 -12.08 9.80 -19.54
C ALA A 306 -12.94 8.52 -19.61
N GLY A 307 -12.50 7.41 -19.02
CA GLY A 307 -13.28 6.16 -18.97
C GLY A 307 -14.57 6.30 -18.15
N HIS A 308 -14.51 7.02 -17.03
CA HIS A 308 -15.71 7.37 -16.25
C HIS A 308 -16.64 8.29 -17.04
N LEU A 309 -16.10 9.30 -17.73
CA LEU A 309 -16.91 10.24 -18.50
C LEU A 309 -17.62 9.56 -19.67
N ALA A 310 -16.93 8.65 -20.36
CA ALA A 310 -17.56 7.82 -21.40
C ALA A 310 -18.72 7.01 -20.84
N ARG A 311 -18.59 6.48 -19.62
CA ARG A 311 -19.64 5.71 -18.94
C ARG A 311 -20.81 6.59 -18.46
N LEU A 312 -20.54 7.82 -18.04
CA LEU A 312 -21.56 8.81 -17.65
C LEU A 312 -22.25 9.46 -18.86
N GLY A 313 -21.70 9.30 -20.07
CA GLY A 313 -22.18 10.00 -21.28
C GLY A 313 -21.73 11.46 -21.38
N GLY A 314 -20.76 11.87 -20.57
CA GLY A 314 -20.24 13.23 -20.51
C GLY A 314 -19.83 13.65 -19.09
N PRO A 315 -19.30 14.88 -18.93
CA PRO A 315 -19.01 15.44 -17.62
C PRO A 315 -20.31 15.80 -16.86
N PRO A 316 -20.39 15.50 -15.54
CA PRO A 316 -21.46 16.03 -14.69
C PRO A 316 -21.51 17.56 -14.72
N PRO A 317 -22.66 18.20 -14.44
CA PRO A 317 -22.79 19.67 -14.50
C PRO A 317 -21.84 20.45 -13.59
N GLU A 318 -21.45 19.85 -12.45
CA GLU A 318 -20.58 20.45 -11.43
C GLU A 318 -19.09 20.14 -11.66
N ALA A 319 -18.76 19.45 -12.76
CA ALA A 319 -17.41 19.02 -13.05
C ALA A 319 -16.59 20.14 -13.72
N HIS A 320 -15.33 20.28 -13.30
CA HIS A 320 -14.36 21.17 -13.93
C HIS A 320 -13.33 20.38 -14.73
N PRO A 321 -12.97 20.82 -15.95
CA PRO A 321 -12.01 20.11 -16.78
C PRO A 321 -10.61 20.12 -16.16
N LEU A 322 -9.93 18.98 -16.30
CA LEU A 322 -8.52 18.77 -16.02
C LEU A 322 -7.80 18.28 -17.29
N PRO A 323 -6.46 18.32 -17.34
CA PRO A 323 -5.69 17.79 -18.48
C PRO A 323 -6.01 16.31 -18.80
N ASP A 324 -5.75 15.94 -20.06
CA ASP A 324 -5.95 14.60 -20.64
C ASP A 324 -7.39 14.07 -20.58
N GLY A 325 -8.38 14.98 -20.69
CA GLY A 325 -9.79 14.61 -20.70
C GLY A 325 -10.30 14.07 -19.37
N ARG A 326 -9.64 14.44 -18.26
CA ARG A 326 -10.12 14.20 -16.91
C ARG A 326 -11.01 15.34 -16.45
N ILE A 327 -11.77 15.13 -15.38
CA ILE A 327 -12.43 16.20 -14.66
C ILE A 327 -12.17 16.08 -13.16
N GLU A 328 -12.35 17.18 -12.46
CA GLU A 328 -12.58 17.19 -11.02
C GLU A 328 -14.06 17.48 -10.72
N LEU A 329 -14.63 16.78 -9.75
CA LEU A 329 -15.99 16.95 -9.27
C LEU A 329 -15.94 17.27 -7.77
N THR A 330 -16.54 18.38 -7.37
CA THR A 330 -16.72 18.73 -5.95
C THR A 330 -18.21 18.90 -5.68
N VAL A 331 -18.75 18.19 -4.68
CA VAL A 331 -20.18 18.25 -4.36
C VAL A 331 -20.37 18.86 -2.97
N GLY A 332 -20.97 20.05 -2.90
CA GLY A 332 -21.13 20.80 -1.65
C GLY A 332 -19.81 21.30 -1.03
N THR A 333 -19.85 21.70 0.24
CA THR A 333 -18.67 22.14 1.00
C THR A 333 -18.08 21.01 1.83
N ALA A 334 -16.80 21.10 2.21
CA ALA A 334 -16.14 20.07 3.00
C ALA A 334 -16.83 19.83 4.36
N GLU A 335 -17.34 20.89 4.98
CA GLU A 335 -18.07 20.86 6.25
C GLU A 335 -19.31 19.97 6.17
N GLN A 336 -20.02 20.02 5.04
CA GLN A 336 -21.24 19.24 4.84
C GLN A 336 -20.97 17.73 4.80
N TRP A 337 -19.73 17.31 4.53
CA TRP A 337 -19.32 15.91 4.48
C TRP A 337 -18.82 15.37 5.82
N LEU A 338 -18.66 16.22 6.85
CA LEU A 338 -18.19 15.79 8.16
C LEU A 338 -19.16 14.79 8.80
N PRO A 339 -18.67 13.77 9.55
CA PRO A 339 -19.54 12.84 10.26
C PRO A 339 -20.49 13.57 11.21
N GLY A 340 -21.79 13.26 11.13
CA GLY A 340 -22.83 13.88 11.95
C GLY A 340 -23.36 15.23 11.46
N HIS A 341 -22.85 15.78 10.35
CA HIS A 341 -23.41 17.00 9.75
C HIS A 341 -24.82 16.74 9.19
N PRO A 342 -25.81 17.63 9.43
CA PRO A 342 -27.20 17.41 8.99
C PRO A 342 -27.37 17.28 7.47
N ASP A 343 -26.54 18.00 6.69
CA ASP A 343 -26.61 17.96 5.22
C ASP A 343 -25.92 16.73 4.59
N ARG A 344 -25.13 15.97 5.36
CA ARG A 344 -24.31 14.86 4.84
C ARG A 344 -25.13 13.85 4.02
N PRO A 345 -26.32 13.39 4.45
CA PRO A 345 -27.14 12.47 3.67
C PRO A 345 -27.55 13.06 2.31
N THR A 346 -27.89 14.35 2.27
CA THR A 346 -28.33 15.06 1.06
C THR A 346 -27.18 15.21 0.06
N VAL A 347 -26.02 15.69 0.49
CA VAL A 347 -24.86 15.88 -0.41
C VAL A 347 -24.31 14.53 -0.90
N LEU A 348 -24.35 13.48 -0.07
CA LEU A 348 -23.98 12.13 -0.49
C LEU A 348 -24.95 11.57 -1.53
N ALA A 349 -26.27 11.71 -1.31
CA ALA A 349 -27.28 11.26 -2.27
C ALA A 349 -27.11 11.96 -3.63
N HIS A 350 -26.90 13.28 -3.62
CA HIS A 350 -26.63 14.06 -4.83
C HIS A 350 -25.34 13.62 -5.53
N ALA A 351 -24.24 13.42 -4.79
CA ALA A 351 -23.00 12.91 -5.36
C ALA A 351 -23.18 11.52 -6.01
N ARG A 352 -23.98 10.65 -5.38
CA ARG A 352 -24.31 9.32 -5.93
C ARG A 352 -25.17 9.42 -7.19
N GLU A 353 -26.13 10.35 -7.24
CA GLU A 353 -26.95 10.61 -8.43
C GLU A 353 -26.10 11.06 -9.61
N LEU A 354 -25.20 12.03 -9.41
CA LEU A 354 -24.26 12.51 -10.43
C LEU A 354 -23.34 11.40 -10.96
N LEU A 355 -23.07 10.37 -10.14
CA LEU A 355 -22.16 9.27 -10.45
C LEU A 355 -22.89 7.97 -10.78
N ALA A 356 -24.22 7.97 -10.90
CA ALA A 356 -25.02 6.74 -10.97
C ALA A 356 -24.55 5.77 -12.07
N GLY A 357 -24.10 6.28 -13.22
CA GLY A 357 -23.54 5.46 -14.29
C GLY A 357 -22.22 4.76 -13.93
N CYS A 358 -21.42 5.33 -13.03
CA CYS A 358 -20.12 4.83 -12.59
C CYS A 358 -20.15 4.10 -11.24
N LEU A 359 -21.25 4.18 -10.48
CA LEU A 359 -21.38 3.44 -9.23
C LEU A 359 -21.48 1.93 -9.53
N ALA A 360 -20.65 1.15 -8.85
CA ALA A 360 -20.62 -0.30 -9.04
C ALA A 360 -21.76 -0.99 -8.28
N ASP A 361 -22.63 -1.72 -8.98
CA ASP A 361 -23.37 -2.82 -8.37
C ASP A 361 -22.45 -4.07 -8.26
N GLU A 362 -22.65 -4.91 -7.23
CA GLU A 362 -21.72 -6.01 -6.94
C GLU A 362 -21.62 -7.01 -8.10
N ALA A 363 -22.77 -7.43 -8.64
CA ALA A 363 -22.84 -8.45 -9.67
C ALA A 363 -22.20 -7.99 -10.99
N GLY A 364 -22.46 -6.75 -11.40
CA GLY A 364 -21.94 -6.10 -12.59
C GLY A 364 -20.44 -5.90 -12.51
N ALA A 365 -19.91 -5.41 -11.38
CA ALA A 365 -18.47 -5.28 -11.25
C ALA A 365 -17.75 -6.63 -11.14
N GLN A 366 -18.35 -7.68 -10.55
CA GLN A 366 -17.80 -9.04 -10.66
C GLN A 366 -17.78 -9.53 -12.11
N ALA A 367 -18.85 -9.31 -12.88
CA ALA A 367 -18.92 -9.69 -14.29
C ALA A 367 -17.84 -8.95 -15.12
N MET A 368 -17.75 -7.63 -15.01
CA MET A 368 -16.74 -6.82 -15.69
C MET A 368 -15.32 -7.20 -15.29
N SER A 369 -15.07 -7.48 -14.00
CA SER A 369 -13.74 -7.88 -13.53
C SER A 369 -13.34 -9.26 -14.06
N ARG A 370 -14.29 -10.20 -14.17
CA ARG A 370 -14.06 -11.51 -14.81
C ARG A 370 -13.77 -11.38 -16.30
N GLU A 371 -14.54 -10.56 -17.02
CA GLU A 371 -14.32 -10.29 -18.44
C GLU A 371 -12.95 -9.65 -18.67
N ARG A 372 -12.61 -8.62 -17.89
CA ARG A 372 -11.32 -7.93 -17.99
C ARG A 372 -10.16 -8.86 -17.64
N LEU A 373 -10.33 -9.76 -16.68
CA LEU A 373 -9.34 -10.81 -16.38
C LEU A 373 -9.18 -11.81 -17.53
N ALA A 374 -10.28 -12.26 -18.15
CA ALA A 374 -10.23 -13.16 -19.30
C ALA A 374 -9.52 -12.49 -20.49
N SER A 375 -9.86 -11.23 -20.79
CA SER A 375 -9.20 -10.42 -21.82
C SER A 375 -7.71 -10.22 -21.51
N ALA A 376 -7.37 -9.87 -20.26
CA ALA A 376 -5.99 -9.72 -19.82
C ALA A 376 -5.18 -11.01 -20.00
N ARG A 377 -5.75 -12.18 -19.69
CA ARG A 377 -5.11 -13.48 -19.92
C ARG A 377 -4.88 -13.77 -21.41
N ALA A 378 -5.86 -13.47 -22.25
CA ALA A 378 -5.75 -13.67 -23.69
C ALA A 378 -4.66 -12.78 -24.33
N ARG A 379 -4.39 -11.60 -23.74
CA ARG A 379 -3.38 -10.65 -24.21
C ARG A 379 -2.04 -10.75 -23.49
N ASP A 380 -1.90 -11.66 -22.53
CA ASP A 380 -0.69 -11.74 -21.73
C ASP A 380 0.47 -12.33 -22.54
N THR A 381 1.32 -11.45 -23.04
CA THR A 381 2.58 -11.79 -23.71
C THR A 381 3.78 -11.74 -22.76
N THR A 382 3.56 -11.38 -21.49
CA THR A 382 4.61 -11.05 -20.52
C THR A 382 4.80 -12.14 -19.46
N GLY A 383 4.03 -13.23 -19.55
CA GLY A 383 4.05 -14.31 -18.56
C GLY A 383 3.59 -13.86 -17.18
N PHE A 384 2.67 -12.89 -17.11
CA PHE A 384 2.09 -12.45 -15.84
C PHE A 384 1.24 -13.54 -15.20
N PHE A 385 0.43 -14.23 -16.01
CA PHE A 385 -0.33 -15.39 -15.57
C PHE A 385 0.51 -16.66 -15.76
N ALA A 386 0.51 -17.53 -14.76
CA ALA A 386 1.11 -18.86 -14.90
C ALA A 386 0.45 -19.60 -16.07
N ALA A 387 1.27 -20.23 -16.92
CA ALA A 387 0.78 -21.17 -17.92
C ALA A 387 0.03 -22.30 -17.18
N ARG A 388 -1.17 -22.62 -17.65
CA ARG A 388 -2.02 -23.66 -17.06
C ARG A 388 -1.53 -25.05 -17.38
#